data_AF-D7E8A1-F1
#
_entry.id   AF-D7E8A1-F1
#
_cell.length_a   1.000
_cell.length_b   1.000
_cell.length_c   1.000
_cell.angle_alpha   90.00
_cell.angle_beta   90.00
_cell.angle_gamma   90.00
#
_symmetry.space_group_name_H-M   'P 1'
#
loop_
_entity.id
_entity.type
_entity.pdbx_description
1 polymer ?
#
loop_
_entity_poly.entity_id
_entity_poly.type
_entity_poly.pdbx_seq_one_letter_code
_entity_poly.pdbx_strand_id
1 'polypeptide(L)'
;MDTETSTTGNDNTSVTIMDKSELVSGVIEKHQNFLNKYRQEFEQLNERIESINEQMESAKKNKEYVVGRRDVLREKRQQILYQAQKTLNELQSSIKDSEHKEILSSVDEKISKLKTSISSDEEKQIVDEINDSISEISLNDETANRKLSDIKSKIDSVIETSNEIESIKGSDKQYEKEYDKLKKELNDLNPRYKWLEKRISSHEESIEYWKNVEQ
;
A
#
# COMPACT_ATOMS: atom_id res chain seq x y z
N MET A 1 24.94 -34.09 -81.38
CA MET A 1 26.34 -34.54 -81.45
C MET A 1 27.23 -33.37 -81.06
N ASP A 2 26.97 -32.76 -79.90
CA ASP A 2 27.16 -33.26 -78.53
C ASP A 2 28.57 -32.93 -78.07
N THR A 3 28.68 -31.96 -77.16
CA THR A 3 29.61 -32.07 -76.05
C THR A 3 29.03 -31.30 -74.87
N GLU A 4 28.88 -32.07 -73.81
CA GLU A 4 28.15 -31.84 -72.58
C GLU A 4 28.71 -30.70 -71.72
N THR A 5 27.79 -29.98 -71.10
CA THR A 5 27.98 -29.24 -69.86
C THR A 5 28.31 -30.20 -68.71
N SER A 6 29.51 -30.12 -68.13
CA SER A 6 29.79 -30.67 -66.80
C SER A 6 29.66 -29.58 -65.75
N THR A 7 28.50 -29.59 -65.10
CA THR A 7 28.30 -29.03 -63.76
C THR A 7 28.61 -30.14 -62.75
N THR A 8 29.57 -29.93 -61.86
CA THR A 8 29.67 -30.68 -60.61
C THR A 8 30.32 -29.79 -59.55
N GLY A 9 29.51 -28.89 -58.97
CA GLY A 9 29.76 -28.40 -57.62
C GLY A 9 29.43 -29.53 -56.66
N ASN A 10 30.46 -30.07 -56.01
CA ASN A 10 30.33 -31.11 -54.99
C ASN A 10 30.80 -30.53 -53.66
N ASP A 11 29.92 -29.75 -53.01
CA ASP A 11 30.08 -29.40 -51.60
C ASP A 11 29.76 -30.64 -50.76
N ASN A 12 30.76 -31.51 -50.65
CA ASN A 12 30.78 -32.61 -49.69
C ASN A 12 30.93 -32.02 -48.28
N THR A 13 29.81 -31.67 -47.63
CA THR A 13 29.74 -31.70 -46.17
C THR A 13 29.93 -33.15 -45.73
N SER A 14 31.18 -33.51 -45.42
CA SER A 14 31.54 -34.81 -44.84
C SER A 14 30.68 -35.07 -43.61
N VAL A 15 29.77 -36.03 -43.70
CA VAL A 15 28.97 -36.50 -42.57
C VAL A 15 29.88 -37.36 -41.70
N THR A 16 30.44 -36.76 -40.64
CA THR A 16 31.23 -37.47 -39.63
C THR A 16 30.27 -38.30 -38.76
N ILE A 17 30.39 -39.62 -38.81
CA ILE A 17 29.61 -40.53 -37.95
C ILE A 17 30.25 -40.50 -36.57
N MET A 18 29.58 -39.83 -35.61
CA MET A 18 30.02 -39.76 -34.21
C MET A 18 29.89 -41.13 -33.53
N ASP A 19 30.82 -41.44 -32.63
CA ASP A 19 30.73 -42.66 -31.83
C ASP A 19 29.64 -42.53 -30.74
N LYS A 20 29.28 -43.66 -30.11
CA LYS A 20 28.23 -43.69 -29.08
C LYS A 20 28.57 -42.76 -27.90
N SER A 21 29.85 -42.67 -27.52
CA SER A 21 30.29 -41.85 -26.40
C SER A 21 30.14 -40.37 -26.74
N GLU A 22 30.63 -39.95 -27.91
CA GLU A 22 30.53 -38.58 -28.41
C GLU A 22 29.06 -38.13 -28.55
N LEU A 23 28.18 -39.03 -28.99
CA LEU A 23 26.74 -38.75 -29.06
C LEU A 23 26.12 -38.55 -27.67
N VAL A 24 26.45 -39.42 -26.69
CA VAL A 24 25.92 -39.30 -25.32
C VAL A 24 26.44 -38.03 -24.65
N SER A 25 27.74 -37.74 -24.75
CA SER A 25 28.31 -36.51 -24.20
C SER A 25 27.70 -35.26 -24.83
N GLY A 26 27.47 -35.25 -26.15
CA GLY A 26 26.79 -34.13 -26.84
C GLY A 26 25.33 -33.93 -26.40
N VAL A 27 24.60 -35.02 -26.10
CA VAL A 27 23.25 -34.94 -25.53
C VAL A 27 23.28 -34.37 -24.12
N ILE A 28 24.21 -34.83 -23.26
CA ILE A 28 24.41 -34.31 -21.90
C ILE A 28 24.71 -32.82 -21.95
N GLU A 29 25.65 -32.38 -22.79
CA GLU A 29 26.02 -30.97 -22.95
C GLU A 29 24.81 -30.12 -23.38
N LYS A 30 24.01 -30.61 -24.32
CA LYS A 30 22.78 -29.93 -24.75
C LYS A 30 21.79 -29.78 -23.60
N HIS A 31 21.56 -30.83 -22.81
CA HIS A 31 20.68 -30.74 -21.65
C HIS A 31 21.21 -29.77 -20.59
N GLN A 32 22.52 -29.75 -20.34
CA GLN A 32 23.17 -28.80 -19.42
C GLN A 32 23.02 -27.35 -19.89
N ASN A 33 23.21 -27.10 -21.19
CA ASN A 33 23.02 -25.77 -21.76
C ASN A 33 21.59 -25.25 -21.60
N PHE A 34 20.58 -26.10 -21.79
CA PHE A 34 19.19 -25.73 -21.51
C PHE A 34 18.94 -25.52 -20.03
N LEU A 35 19.46 -26.40 -19.18
CA LEU A 35 19.30 -26.31 -17.73
C LEU A 35 19.83 -24.99 -17.18
N ASN A 36 21.03 -24.57 -17.62
CA ASN A 36 21.62 -23.31 -17.20
C ASN A 36 20.74 -22.11 -17.58
N LYS A 37 20.21 -22.08 -18.82
CA LYS A 37 19.30 -21.02 -19.26
C LYS A 37 18.00 -20.99 -18.45
N TYR A 38 17.40 -22.15 -18.21
CA TYR A 38 16.16 -22.23 -17.44
C TYR A 38 16.36 -21.86 -15.97
N ARG A 39 17.47 -22.27 -15.35
CA ARG A 39 17.79 -21.90 -13.97
C ARG A 39 17.99 -20.40 -13.81
N GLN A 40 18.72 -19.77 -14.74
CA GLN A 40 18.90 -18.32 -14.71
C GLN A 40 17.57 -17.57 -14.81
N GLU A 41 16.69 -17.98 -15.73
CA GLU A 41 15.36 -17.38 -15.86
C GLU A 41 14.48 -17.65 -14.63
N PHE A 42 14.55 -18.84 -14.07
CA PHE A 42 13.79 -19.24 -12.90
C PHE A 42 14.19 -18.43 -11.66
N GLU A 43 15.49 -18.20 -11.46
CA GLU A 43 16.01 -17.37 -10.38
C GLU A 43 15.50 -15.93 -10.48
N GLN A 44 15.62 -15.31 -11.67
CA GLN A 44 15.10 -13.96 -11.91
C GLN A 44 13.59 -13.87 -11.67
N LEU A 45 12.84 -14.89 -12.08
CA LEU A 45 11.40 -14.94 -11.88
C LEU A 45 11.04 -15.13 -10.41
N ASN A 46 11.82 -15.95 -9.68
CA ASN A 46 11.64 -16.14 -8.24
C ASN A 46 11.87 -14.85 -7.47
N GLU A 47 12.97 -14.14 -7.73
CA GLU A 47 13.26 -12.82 -7.15
C GLU A 47 12.11 -11.83 -7.41
N ARG A 48 11.56 -11.83 -8.64
CA ARG A 48 10.42 -10.98 -8.99
C ARG A 48 9.17 -11.35 -8.19
N ILE A 49 8.87 -12.64 -8.04
CA ILE A 49 7.73 -13.15 -7.28
C ILE A 49 7.87 -12.79 -5.79
N GLU A 50 9.05 -12.98 -5.21
CA GLU A 50 9.35 -12.59 -3.83
C GLU A 50 9.13 -11.09 -3.62
N SER A 51 9.66 -10.25 -4.50
CA SER A 51 9.45 -8.80 -4.46
C SER A 51 7.98 -8.39 -4.56
N ILE A 52 7.19 -9.07 -5.41
CA ILE A 52 5.75 -8.82 -5.51
C ILE A 52 5.04 -9.21 -4.22
N ASN A 53 5.37 -10.36 -3.63
CA ASN A 53 4.77 -10.80 -2.37
C ASN A 53 5.08 -9.82 -1.22
N GLU A 54 6.30 -9.32 -1.12
CA GLU A 54 6.67 -8.30 -0.14
C GLU A 54 5.86 -7.00 -0.32
N GLN A 55 5.71 -6.55 -1.58
CA GLN A 55 4.89 -5.37 -1.89
C GLN A 55 3.41 -5.60 -1.56
N MET A 56 2.87 -6.80 -1.81
CA MET A 56 1.49 -7.15 -1.45
C MET A 56 1.27 -7.12 0.06
N GLU A 57 2.20 -7.69 0.84
CA GLU A 57 2.12 -7.64 2.30
C GLU A 57 2.27 -6.22 2.84
N SER A 58 3.13 -5.40 2.23
CA SER A 58 3.26 -3.97 2.55
C SER A 58 1.96 -3.21 2.28
N ALA A 59 1.37 -3.37 1.09
CA ALA A 59 0.10 -2.74 0.73
C ALA A 59 -1.04 -3.13 1.70
N LYS A 60 -1.10 -4.40 2.09
CA LYS A 60 -2.07 -4.89 3.08
C LYS A 60 -1.86 -4.23 4.45
N LYS A 61 -0.64 -4.22 4.96
CA LYS A 61 -0.30 -3.58 6.25
C LYS A 61 -0.61 -2.08 6.23
N ASN A 62 -0.29 -1.40 5.14
CA ASN A 62 -0.57 0.04 4.99
C ASN A 62 -2.08 0.33 4.94
N LYS A 63 -2.87 -0.53 4.28
CA LYS A 63 -4.33 -0.45 4.30
C LYS A 63 -4.87 -0.59 5.73
N GLU A 64 -4.44 -1.63 6.45
CA GLU A 64 -4.84 -1.87 7.84
C GLU A 64 -4.45 -0.69 8.73
N TYR A 65 -3.24 -0.16 8.56
CA TYR A 65 -2.75 1.01 9.29
C TYR A 65 -3.63 2.24 9.05
N VAL A 66 -3.92 2.59 7.80
CA VAL A 66 -4.73 3.77 7.47
C VAL A 66 -6.17 3.64 7.99
N VAL A 67 -6.76 2.45 7.88
CA VAL A 67 -8.10 2.19 8.42
C VAL A 67 -8.09 2.35 9.95
N GLY A 68 -7.15 1.71 10.65
CA GLY A 68 -7.03 1.85 12.10
C GLY A 68 -6.72 3.28 12.54
N ARG A 69 -5.84 3.99 11.82
CA ARG A 69 -5.52 5.39 12.11
C ARG A 69 -6.74 6.28 11.98
N ARG A 70 -7.58 6.06 10.96
CA ARG A 70 -8.83 6.80 10.75
C ARG A 70 -9.80 6.61 11.92
N ASP A 71 -9.94 5.40 12.42
CA ASP A 71 -10.82 5.11 13.56
C ASP A 71 -10.31 5.76 14.86
N VAL A 72 -8.99 5.69 15.11
CA VAL A 72 -8.36 6.40 16.24
C VAL A 72 -8.57 7.91 16.15
N LEU A 73 -8.42 8.49 14.96
CA LEU A 73 -8.63 9.93 14.77
C LEU A 73 -10.09 10.35 14.96
N ARG A 74 -11.05 9.52 14.52
CA ARG A 74 -12.48 9.75 14.75
C ARG A 74 -12.82 9.74 16.24
N GLU A 75 -12.30 8.76 16.98
CA GLU A 75 -12.49 8.69 18.43
C GLU A 75 -11.82 9.89 19.14
N LYS A 76 -10.58 10.22 18.75
CA LYS A 76 -9.87 11.41 19.27
C LYS A 76 -10.71 12.67 19.06
N ARG A 77 -11.26 12.88 17.85
CA ARG A 77 -12.12 14.03 17.51
C ARG A 77 -13.35 14.06 18.43
N GLN A 78 -14.02 12.94 18.63
CA GLN A 78 -15.20 12.84 19.50
C GLN A 78 -14.85 13.15 20.96
N GLN A 79 -13.73 12.65 21.46
CA GLN A 79 -13.27 12.90 22.82
C GLN A 79 -12.92 14.37 23.06
N ILE A 80 -12.23 15.01 22.10
CA ILE A 80 -11.92 16.43 22.17
C ILE A 80 -13.21 17.26 22.26
N LEU A 81 -14.19 17.00 21.40
CA LEU A 81 -15.48 17.71 21.41
C LEU A 81 -16.25 17.48 22.71
N TYR A 82 -16.24 16.25 23.23
CA TYR A 82 -16.86 15.93 24.52
C TYR A 82 -16.20 16.70 25.67
N GLN A 83 -14.87 16.73 25.71
CA GLN A 83 -14.13 17.43 26.75
C GLN A 83 -14.34 18.95 26.66
N ALA A 84 -14.31 19.53 25.46
CA ALA A 84 -14.60 20.95 25.25
C ALA A 84 -16.00 21.31 25.79
N GLN A 85 -17.01 20.50 25.46
CA GLN A 85 -18.37 20.72 25.93
C GLN A 85 -18.54 20.52 27.44
N LYS A 86 -17.82 19.54 28.02
CA LYS A 86 -17.78 19.38 29.48
C LYS A 86 -17.20 20.61 30.17
N THR A 87 -16.04 21.10 29.72
CA THR A 87 -15.41 22.31 30.27
C THR A 87 -16.31 23.53 30.11
N LEU A 88 -17.02 23.64 28.98
CA LEU A 88 -17.99 24.70 28.72
C LEU A 88 -19.16 24.69 29.72
N ASN A 89 -19.76 23.52 29.95
CA ASN A 89 -20.87 23.36 30.91
C ASN A 89 -20.45 23.71 32.34
N GLU A 90 -19.23 23.31 32.74
CA GLU A 90 -18.68 23.69 34.05
C GLU A 90 -18.46 25.21 34.16
N LEU A 91 -18.00 25.84 33.09
CA LEU A 91 -17.79 27.29 33.02
C LEU A 91 -19.12 28.05 33.10
N GLN A 92 -20.12 27.66 32.31
CA GLN A 92 -21.47 28.24 32.33
C GLN A 92 -22.12 28.18 33.71
N SER A 93 -21.90 27.08 34.44
CA SER A 93 -22.41 26.90 35.81
C SER A 93 -21.75 27.86 36.83
N SER A 94 -20.52 28.29 36.57
CA SER A 94 -19.75 29.17 37.45
C SER A 94 -19.95 30.66 37.18
N ILE A 95 -20.34 31.04 35.97
CA ILE A 95 -20.55 32.43 35.57
C ILE A 95 -21.89 32.94 36.11
N LYS A 96 -21.90 34.21 36.53
CA LYS A 96 -23.13 34.90 36.98
C LYS A 96 -23.69 35.87 35.95
N ASP A 97 -22.81 36.40 35.10
CA ASP A 97 -23.14 37.34 34.05
C ASP A 97 -24.07 36.71 33.00
N SER A 98 -25.19 37.39 32.70
CA SER A 98 -26.21 36.86 31.79
C SER A 98 -25.78 36.93 30.33
N GLU A 99 -25.04 37.98 29.95
CA GLU A 99 -24.56 38.19 28.58
C GLU A 99 -23.50 37.13 28.24
N HIS A 100 -22.53 36.93 29.14
CA HIS A 100 -21.56 35.85 28.98
C HIS A 100 -22.21 34.45 28.93
N LYS A 101 -23.29 34.21 29.68
CA LYS A 101 -24.04 32.95 29.60
C LYS A 101 -24.70 32.73 28.25
N GLU A 102 -25.28 33.77 27.66
CA GLU A 102 -25.87 33.70 26.32
C GLU A 102 -24.81 33.38 25.27
N ILE A 103 -23.66 34.07 25.31
CA ILE A 103 -22.54 33.79 24.39
C ILE A 103 -22.07 32.33 24.55
N LEU A 104 -21.88 31.84 25.77
CA LEU A 104 -21.48 30.45 26.00
C LEU A 104 -22.53 29.44 25.55
N SER A 105 -23.82 29.78 25.64
CA SER A 105 -24.90 28.92 25.11
C SER A 105 -24.84 28.86 23.58
N SER A 106 -24.54 29.97 22.92
CA SER A 106 -24.27 29.99 21.47
C SER A 106 -23.04 29.14 21.11
N VAL A 107 -21.98 29.20 21.92
CA VAL A 107 -20.80 28.33 21.73
C VAL A 107 -21.18 26.85 21.88
N ASP A 108 -22.03 26.49 22.84
CA ASP A 108 -22.49 25.10 23.04
C ASP A 108 -23.26 24.56 21.83
N GLU A 109 -24.14 25.39 21.24
CA GLU A 109 -24.84 25.07 20.00
C GLU A 109 -23.88 24.89 18.83
N LYS A 110 -22.88 25.77 18.69
CA LYS A 110 -21.84 25.66 17.64
C LYS A 110 -21.00 24.40 17.81
N ILE A 111 -20.60 24.04 19.02
CA ILE A 111 -19.91 22.75 19.31
C ILE A 111 -20.80 21.56 18.92
N SER A 112 -22.10 21.66 19.18
CA SER A 112 -23.06 20.62 18.80
C SER A 112 -23.19 20.49 17.28
N LYS A 113 -23.17 21.61 16.53
CA LYS A 113 -23.08 21.61 15.06
C LYS A 113 -21.75 21.02 14.57
N LEU A 114 -20.65 21.34 15.23
CA LEU A 114 -19.32 20.82 14.90
C LEU A 114 -19.29 19.29 14.98
N LYS A 115 -19.97 18.67 15.95
CA LYS A 115 -20.10 17.20 16.05
C LYS A 115 -20.73 16.56 14.82
N THR A 116 -21.69 17.25 14.20
CA THR A 116 -22.44 16.77 13.02
C THR A 116 -21.87 17.23 11.69
N SER A 117 -20.84 18.09 11.69
CA SER A 117 -20.22 18.60 10.47
C SER A 117 -19.65 17.45 9.62
N ILE A 118 -19.76 17.60 8.30
CA ILE A 118 -19.46 16.55 7.32
C ILE A 118 -18.22 16.91 6.49
N SER A 119 -17.85 18.19 6.43
CA SER A 119 -16.70 18.66 5.64
C SER A 119 -15.71 19.49 6.47
N SER A 120 -14.43 19.43 6.09
CA SER A 120 -13.37 20.19 6.76
C SER A 120 -13.56 21.71 6.64
N ASP A 121 -14.17 22.18 5.55
CA ASP A 121 -14.40 23.61 5.33
C ASP A 121 -15.51 24.12 6.26
N GLU A 122 -16.62 23.38 6.38
CA GLU A 122 -17.69 23.68 7.35
C GLU A 122 -17.17 23.63 8.78
N GLU A 123 -16.33 22.63 9.12
CA GLU A 123 -15.72 22.57 10.44
C GLU A 123 -14.88 23.81 10.74
N LYS A 124 -14.04 24.23 9.79
CA LYS A 124 -13.18 25.40 9.95
C LYS A 124 -14.01 26.66 10.19
N GLN A 125 -15.07 26.87 9.42
CA GLN A 125 -15.97 27.99 9.63
C GLN A 125 -16.59 27.98 11.03
N ILE A 126 -17.09 26.83 11.49
CA ILE A 126 -17.69 26.70 12.83
C ILE A 126 -16.64 26.96 13.92
N VAL A 127 -15.40 26.50 13.74
CA VAL A 127 -14.30 26.75 14.68
C VAL A 127 -13.95 28.23 14.75
N ASP A 128 -13.86 28.92 13.61
CA ASP A 128 -13.63 30.37 13.56
C ASP A 128 -14.76 31.12 14.29
N GLU A 129 -16.03 30.75 14.04
CA GLU A 129 -17.18 31.33 14.73
C GLU A 129 -17.21 31.06 16.26
N ILE A 130 -16.69 29.92 16.71
CA ILE A 130 -16.54 29.61 18.14
C ILE A 130 -15.44 30.49 18.74
N ASN A 131 -14.31 30.60 18.05
CA ASN A 131 -13.15 31.35 18.50
C ASN A 131 -13.45 32.85 18.64
N ASP A 132 -14.22 33.41 17.71
CA ASP A 132 -14.70 34.79 17.77
C ASP A 132 -15.60 35.00 18.99
N SER A 133 -16.60 34.14 19.21
CA SER A 133 -17.47 34.22 20.39
C SER A 133 -16.72 34.06 21.71
N ILE A 134 -15.70 33.19 21.79
CA ILE A 134 -14.87 33.06 22.99
C ILE A 134 -14.05 34.33 23.23
N SER A 135 -13.57 34.98 22.16
CA SER A 135 -12.78 36.21 22.25
C SER A 135 -13.58 37.44 22.70
N GLU A 136 -14.91 37.42 22.55
CA GLU A 136 -15.81 38.46 23.09
C GLU A 136 -15.98 38.36 24.62
N ILE A 137 -15.69 37.19 25.21
CA ILE A 137 -15.86 36.96 26.65
C ILE A 137 -14.63 37.44 27.41
N SER A 138 -14.81 38.44 28.27
CA SER A 138 -13.77 38.93 29.19
C SER A 138 -14.19 38.70 30.64
N LEU A 139 -13.61 37.69 31.29
CA LEU A 139 -13.90 37.37 32.68
C LEU A 139 -12.85 37.97 33.61
N ASN A 140 -13.29 38.45 34.79
CA ASN A 140 -12.38 38.90 35.84
C ASN A 140 -11.77 37.75 36.67
N ASP A 141 -12.18 36.50 36.40
CA ASP A 141 -11.70 35.29 37.07
C ASP A 141 -10.65 34.58 36.21
N GLU A 142 -9.41 34.50 36.70
CA GLU A 142 -8.31 33.80 36.02
C GLU A 142 -8.61 32.32 35.77
N THR A 143 -9.29 31.65 36.69
CA THR A 143 -9.64 30.22 36.53
C THR A 143 -10.62 30.05 35.38
N ALA A 144 -11.59 30.96 35.27
CA ALA A 144 -12.58 30.96 34.21
C ALA A 144 -11.95 31.29 32.84
N ASN A 145 -11.01 32.26 32.80
CA ASN A 145 -10.23 32.55 31.59
C ASN A 145 -9.36 31.37 31.14
N ARG A 146 -8.77 30.62 32.09
CA ARG A 146 -8.04 29.38 31.76
C ARG A 146 -8.96 28.34 31.13
N LYS A 147 -10.19 28.18 31.63
CA LYS A 147 -11.19 27.28 31.02
C LYS A 147 -11.58 27.72 29.61
N LEU A 148 -11.77 29.02 29.37
CA LEU A 148 -12.02 29.55 28.01
C LEU A 148 -10.87 29.26 27.05
N SER A 149 -9.64 29.51 27.48
CA SER A 149 -8.44 29.20 26.69
C SER A 149 -8.30 27.70 26.42
N ASP A 150 -8.66 26.86 27.38
CA ASP A 150 -8.64 25.40 27.25
C ASP A 150 -9.69 24.91 26.25
N ILE A 151 -10.91 25.48 26.26
CA ILE A 151 -11.94 25.21 25.26
C ILE A 151 -11.43 25.60 23.87
N LYS A 152 -10.87 26.80 23.73
CA LYS A 152 -10.31 27.31 22.46
C LYS A 152 -9.28 26.34 21.87
N SER A 153 -8.26 25.98 22.66
CA SER A 153 -7.22 25.03 22.26
C SER A 153 -7.78 23.66 21.85
N LYS A 154 -8.78 23.15 22.57
CA LYS A 154 -9.45 21.89 22.20
C LYS A 154 -10.18 22.02 20.87
N ILE A 155 -10.90 23.10 20.64
CA ILE A 155 -11.64 23.33 19.39
C ILE A 155 -10.68 23.49 18.21
N ASP A 156 -9.56 24.19 18.37
CA ASP A 156 -8.51 24.27 17.34
C ASP A 156 -7.93 22.88 17.02
N SER A 157 -7.74 22.02 18.04
CA SER A 157 -7.26 20.64 17.87
C SER A 157 -8.22 19.74 17.07
N VAL A 158 -9.51 20.12 16.95
CA VAL A 158 -10.47 19.42 16.08
C VAL A 158 -10.06 19.57 14.62
N ILE A 159 -9.68 20.78 14.19
CA ILE A 159 -9.26 21.06 12.82
C ILE A 159 -7.99 20.28 12.46
N GLU A 160 -7.02 20.22 13.36
CA GLU A 160 -5.81 19.42 13.16
C GLU A 160 -6.16 17.94 12.94
N THR A 161 -7.06 17.40 13.76
CA THR A 161 -7.48 16.00 13.68
C THR A 161 -8.27 15.74 12.39
N SER A 162 -9.14 16.66 11.97
CA SER A 162 -9.92 16.53 10.74
C SER A 162 -9.07 16.67 9.48
N ASN A 163 -8.09 17.58 9.47
CA ASN A 163 -7.10 17.69 8.40
C ASN A 163 -6.32 16.38 8.25
N GLU A 164 -5.95 15.75 9.37
CA GLU A 164 -5.28 14.45 9.34
C GLU A 164 -6.19 13.35 8.75
N ILE A 165 -7.47 13.31 9.14
CA ILE A 165 -8.46 12.37 8.56
C ILE A 165 -8.60 12.58 7.05
N GLU A 166 -8.68 13.83 6.59
CA GLU A 166 -8.80 14.15 5.17
C GLU A 166 -7.53 13.77 4.39
N SER A 167 -6.34 13.96 4.99
CA SER A 167 -5.06 13.61 4.36
C SER A 167 -4.89 12.12 4.07
N ILE A 168 -5.54 11.25 4.85
CA ILE A 168 -5.51 9.78 4.69
C ILE A 168 -6.77 9.22 4.03
N LYS A 169 -7.66 10.09 3.56
CA LYS A 169 -8.93 9.71 2.95
C LYS A 169 -8.69 9.12 1.56
N GLY A 170 -9.23 7.93 1.34
CA GLY A 170 -9.11 7.22 0.06
C GLY A 170 -7.78 6.46 -0.11
N SER A 171 -6.79 6.66 0.76
CA SER A 171 -5.53 5.89 0.71
C SER A 171 -5.76 4.39 0.90
N ASP A 172 -6.78 3.99 1.67
CA ASP A 172 -7.23 2.59 1.80
C ASP A 172 -7.61 1.97 0.44
N LYS A 173 -8.33 2.73 -0.40
CA LYS A 173 -8.70 2.29 -1.76
C LYS A 173 -7.49 2.27 -2.69
N GLN A 174 -6.52 3.15 -2.48
CA GLN A 174 -5.28 3.15 -3.25
C GLN A 174 -4.47 1.87 -2.97
N TYR A 175 -4.27 1.52 -1.70
CA TYR A 175 -3.56 0.29 -1.33
C TYR A 175 -4.30 -0.97 -1.79
N GLU A 176 -5.64 -0.96 -1.77
CA GLU A 176 -6.43 -2.07 -2.33
C GLU A 176 -6.22 -2.24 -3.84
N LYS A 177 -6.25 -1.14 -4.61
CA LYS A 177 -5.97 -1.18 -6.06
C LYS A 177 -4.54 -1.64 -6.34
N GLU A 178 -3.58 -1.20 -5.54
CA GLU A 178 -2.19 -1.64 -5.65
C GLU A 178 -2.06 -3.14 -5.40
N TYR A 179 -2.68 -3.64 -4.33
CA TYR A 179 -2.73 -5.07 -4.02
C TYR A 179 -3.35 -5.88 -5.16
N ASP A 180 -4.48 -5.44 -5.73
CA ASP A 180 -5.14 -6.13 -6.84
C ASP A 180 -4.28 -6.16 -8.11
N LYS A 181 -3.57 -5.05 -8.39
CA LYS A 181 -2.62 -4.98 -9.50
C LYS A 181 -1.47 -5.97 -9.32
N LEU A 182 -0.85 -5.99 -8.14
CA LEU A 182 0.24 -6.91 -7.81
C LEU A 182 -0.21 -8.37 -7.86
N LYS A 183 -1.40 -8.66 -7.34
CA LYS A 183 -2.01 -10.00 -7.41
C LYS A 183 -2.23 -10.45 -8.85
N LYS A 184 -2.65 -9.54 -9.73
CA LYS A 184 -2.77 -9.84 -11.16
C LYS A 184 -1.42 -10.15 -11.79
N GLU A 185 -0.40 -9.33 -11.52
CA GLU A 185 0.96 -9.57 -12.00
C GLU A 185 1.49 -10.93 -11.52
N LEU A 186 1.30 -11.27 -10.24
CA LEU A 186 1.67 -12.57 -9.69
C LEU A 186 0.98 -13.74 -10.44
N ASN A 187 -0.31 -13.60 -10.73
CA ASN A 187 -1.07 -14.60 -11.49
C ASN A 187 -0.57 -14.76 -12.93
N ASP A 188 -0.09 -13.68 -13.55
CA ASP A 188 0.47 -13.70 -14.91
C ASP A 188 1.86 -14.37 -14.95
N LEU A 189 2.64 -14.26 -13.87
CA LEU A 189 3.98 -14.88 -13.76
C LEU A 189 3.94 -16.37 -13.38
N ASN A 190 2.95 -16.78 -12.58
CA ASN A 190 2.85 -18.13 -12.02
C ASN A 190 2.88 -19.28 -13.06
N PRO A 191 2.24 -19.17 -14.25
CA PRO A 191 2.34 -20.20 -15.28
C PRO A 191 3.76 -20.42 -15.78
N ARG A 192 4.53 -19.34 -15.99
CA ARG A 192 5.93 -19.44 -16.45
C ARG A 192 6.82 -20.03 -15.38
N TYR A 193 6.60 -19.65 -14.12
CA TYR A 193 7.32 -20.19 -12.97
C TYR A 193 7.15 -21.71 -12.87
N LYS A 194 5.90 -22.20 -12.87
CA LYS A 194 5.58 -23.64 -12.84
C LYS A 194 6.10 -24.39 -14.06
N TRP A 195 6.12 -23.73 -15.23
CA TRP A 195 6.68 -24.34 -16.44
C TRP A 195 8.19 -24.53 -16.33
N LEU A 196 8.91 -23.50 -15.86
CA LEU A 196 10.36 -23.56 -15.65
C LEU A 196 10.73 -24.60 -14.59
N GLU A 197 10.03 -24.63 -13.47
CA GLU A 197 10.22 -25.62 -12.39
C GLU A 197 10.18 -27.05 -12.92
N LYS A 198 9.12 -27.40 -13.65
CA LYS A 198 8.97 -28.72 -14.28
C LYS A 198 10.05 -28.99 -15.33
N ARG A 199 10.43 -27.97 -16.10
CA ARG A 199 11.40 -28.13 -17.18
C ARG A 199 12.81 -28.35 -16.66
N ILE A 200 13.19 -27.64 -15.59
CA ILE A 200 14.44 -27.83 -14.87
C ILE A 200 14.53 -29.27 -14.36
N SER A 201 13.53 -29.72 -13.61
CA SER A 201 13.47 -31.10 -13.09
C SER A 201 13.56 -32.15 -14.21
N SER A 202 12.82 -31.98 -15.31
CA SER A 202 12.89 -32.90 -16.45
C SER A 202 14.27 -32.95 -17.12
N HIS A 203 14.98 -31.82 -17.20
CA HIS A 203 16.33 -31.78 -17.75
C HIS A 203 17.37 -32.40 -16.79
N GLU A 204 17.19 -32.25 -15.48
CA GLU A 204 18.02 -32.90 -14.45
C GLU A 204 17.90 -34.43 -14.53
N GLU A 205 16.66 -34.95 -14.57
CA GLU A 205 16.38 -36.38 -14.76
C GLU A 205 16.98 -36.92 -16.06
N SER A 206 16.89 -36.14 -17.15
CA SER A 206 17.46 -36.53 -18.44
C SER A 206 18.98 -36.65 -18.38
N ILE A 207 19.66 -35.69 -17.73
CA ILE A 207 21.13 -35.72 -17.56
C ILE A 207 21.54 -36.95 -16.73
N GLU A 208 20.82 -37.24 -15.66
CA GLU A 208 21.08 -38.41 -14.83
C GLU A 208 20.93 -39.71 -15.64
N TYR A 209 19.85 -39.83 -16.41
CA TYR A 209 19.65 -40.97 -17.31
C TYR A 209 20.80 -41.14 -18.30
N TRP A 210 21.21 -40.08 -19.01
CA TRP A 210 22.26 -40.19 -20.02
C TRP A 210 23.63 -40.48 -19.43
N LYS A 211 23.94 -39.96 -18.23
CA LYS A 211 25.16 -40.32 -17.49
C LYS A 211 25.20 -41.81 -17.13
N ASN A 212 24.05 -42.40 -16.82
CA ASN A 212 23.96 -43.84 -16.54
C ASN A 212 24.06 -44.71 -17.81
N VAL A 213 23.79 -44.15 -19.00
CA VAL A 213 23.94 -44.83 -20.30
C VAL A 213 25.37 -44.72 -20.85
N GLU A 214 26.15 -43.75 -20.35
CA GLU A 214 27.57 -43.53 -20.66
C GLU A 214 28.49 -44.54 -19.94
N GLN A 215 28.05 -45.10 -18.80
CA GLN A 215 28.73 -46.17 -18.04
C GLN A 215 28.54 -47.56 -18.67
#